data_AF-A0A430HZ95-F1
#
_entry.id   AF-A0A430HZ95-F1
#
_cell.length_a   1.000
_cell.length_b   1.000
_cell.length_c   1.000
_cell.angle_alpha   90.00
_cell.angle_beta   90.00
_cell.angle_gamma   90.00
#
_symmetry.space_group_name_H-M   'P 1'
#
loop_
_entity.id
_entity.type
_entity.pdbx_description
1 polymer ?
#
loop_
_entity_poly.entity_id
_entity_poly.type
_entity_poly.pdbx_seq_one_letter_code
_entity_poly.pdbx_strand_id
1 'polypeptide(L)'
;MTADLAWGIKHSFLGYLESLPDCMITTEDGASRDEATGAFVFPSARRIELDGNGYRLEFKGDVRIKAHGGMLLVIFMHPWLTFLDGRVELSVVDLMHWPDTSRREVLGISDTTHGTEFPLRLAESALETFNGVYQAGEPLDPVKLV
;
A
#
# COMPACT_ATOMS: atom_id res chain seq x y z
N MET A 1 12.30 -0.67 18.45
CA MET A 1 12.70 -1.01 17.07
C MET A 1 11.54 -0.64 16.18
N THR A 2 11.78 0.15 15.14
CA THR A 2 10.77 0.44 14.11
C THR A 2 10.95 -0.59 13.00
N ALA A 3 9.92 -1.38 12.74
CA ALA A 3 9.89 -2.40 11.68
C ALA A 3 9.47 -1.75 10.36
N ASP A 4 10.02 -2.23 9.24
CA ASP A 4 9.66 -1.76 7.90
C ASP A 4 8.37 -2.45 7.43
N LEU A 5 7.72 -1.90 6.41
CA LEU A 5 6.50 -2.46 5.84
C LEU A 5 6.81 -3.24 4.56
N ALA A 6 6.53 -4.53 4.52
CA ALA A 6 6.56 -5.33 3.30
C ALA A 6 5.14 -5.55 2.77
N TRP A 7 4.91 -5.30 1.48
CA TRP A 7 3.61 -5.45 0.84
C TRP A 7 3.69 -5.86 -0.64
N GLY A 8 2.95 -6.91 -1.01
CA GLY A 8 2.87 -7.42 -2.39
C GLY A 8 1.83 -6.73 -3.28
N ILE A 9 1.10 -5.73 -2.76
CA ILE A 9 -0.03 -5.07 -3.43
C ILE A 9 -1.21 -6.03 -3.64
N LYS A 10 -1.14 -6.84 -4.69
CA LYS A 10 -2.08 -7.91 -5.02
C LYS A 10 -1.43 -8.79 -6.09
N HIS A 11 -1.23 -10.06 -5.78
CA HIS A 11 -0.50 -10.98 -6.66
C HIS A 11 -1.05 -11.01 -8.10
N SER A 12 -2.38 -11.04 -8.28
CA SER A 12 -2.99 -11.07 -9.63
C SER A 12 -2.79 -9.77 -10.41
N PHE A 13 -2.77 -8.63 -9.72
CA PHE A 13 -2.56 -7.32 -10.34
C PHE A 13 -1.12 -7.15 -10.79
N LEU A 14 -0.16 -7.45 -9.92
CA LEU A 14 1.25 -7.43 -10.27
C LEU A 14 1.57 -8.44 -11.36
N GLY A 15 1.06 -9.68 -11.26
CA GLY A 15 1.28 -10.70 -12.29
C GLY A 15 0.75 -10.29 -13.67
N TYR A 16 -0.41 -9.63 -13.73
CA TYR A 16 -0.92 -9.05 -14.97
C TYR A 16 0.03 -7.97 -15.51
N LEU A 17 0.41 -7.00 -14.69
CA LEU A 17 1.27 -5.90 -15.11
C LEU A 17 2.63 -6.41 -15.58
N GLU A 18 3.30 -7.27 -14.83
CA GLU A 18 4.62 -7.82 -15.16
C GLU A 18 4.62 -8.71 -16.41
N SER A 19 3.45 -9.23 -16.81
CA SER A 19 3.30 -9.93 -18.08
C SER A 19 3.31 -9.00 -19.30
N LEU A 20 3.09 -7.69 -19.11
CA LEU A 20 3.08 -6.71 -20.18
C LEU A 20 4.52 -6.36 -20.58
N PRO A 21 4.84 -6.35 -21.89
CA PRO A 21 6.20 -6.14 -22.37
C PRO A 21 6.76 -4.74 -22.08
N ASP A 22 5.88 -3.77 -21.83
CA ASP A 22 6.21 -2.38 -21.52
C ASP A 22 6.01 -2.01 -20.05
N CYS A 23 5.78 -2.99 -19.18
CA CYS A 23 5.66 -2.75 -17.76
C CYS A 23 6.97 -2.25 -17.17
N MET A 24 6.89 -1.13 -16.46
CA MET A 24 8.00 -0.53 -15.75
C MET A 24 7.60 -0.29 -14.30
N ILE A 25 8.37 -0.86 -13.38
CA ILE A 25 8.22 -0.67 -11.94
C ILE A 25 9.45 0.09 -11.46
N THR A 26 9.24 1.23 -10.80
CA THR A 26 10.32 2.03 -10.21
C THR A 26 10.04 2.26 -8.74
N THR A 27 11.07 2.16 -7.91
CA THR A 27 11.00 2.48 -6.49
C THR A 27 11.86 3.69 -6.15
N GLU A 28 11.32 4.63 -5.38
CA GLU A 28 11.99 5.87 -4.98
C GLU A 28 11.80 6.12 -3.47
N ASP A 29 12.46 7.17 -2.95
CA ASP A 29 12.36 7.61 -1.55
C ASP A 29 12.59 6.49 -0.50
N GLY A 30 13.50 5.57 -0.83
CA GLY A 30 13.91 4.46 0.02
C GLY A 30 13.05 3.20 -0.10
N ALA A 31 11.96 3.22 -0.88
CA ALA A 31 11.28 1.96 -1.23
C ALA A 31 12.25 1.05 -2.01
N SER A 32 12.14 -0.25 -1.75
CA SER A 32 12.86 -1.28 -2.49
C SER A 32 11.92 -2.44 -2.81
N ARG A 33 12.40 -3.38 -3.62
CA ARG A 33 11.69 -4.63 -3.88
C ARG A 33 12.55 -5.79 -3.41
N ASP A 34 11.97 -6.62 -2.56
CA ASP A 34 12.63 -7.82 -2.07
C ASP A 34 12.69 -8.87 -3.18
N GLU A 35 13.90 -9.32 -3.53
CA GLU A 35 14.10 -10.23 -4.67
C GLU A 35 13.60 -11.65 -4.40
N ALA A 36 13.53 -12.07 -3.12
CA ALA A 36 13.13 -13.42 -2.76
C ALA A 36 11.61 -13.59 -2.74
N THR A 37 10.89 -12.55 -2.31
CA THR A 37 9.43 -12.57 -2.12
C THR A 37 8.68 -11.78 -3.19
N GLY A 38 9.36 -10.86 -3.88
CA GLY A 38 8.76 -9.92 -4.83
C GLY A 38 7.98 -8.77 -4.19
N ALA A 39 7.90 -8.71 -2.85
CA ALA A 39 7.19 -7.67 -2.11
C ALA A 39 7.95 -6.33 -2.16
N PHE A 40 7.21 -5.23 -2.12
CA PHE A 40 7.79 -3.91 -1.92
C PHE A 40 8.03 -3.67 -0.44
N VAL A 41 9.23 -3.18 -0.10
CA VAL A 41 9.63 -2.84 1.26
C VAL A 41 9.69 -1.32 1.39
N PHE A 42 8.94 -0.80 2.36
CA PHE A 42 8.81 0.62 2.67
C PHE A 42 9.45 0.91 4.03
N PRO A 43 10.51 1.75 4.08
CA PRO A 43 11.21 2.03 5.33
C PRO A 43 10.33 2.70 6.36
N SER A 44 10.48 2.31 7.62
CA SER A 44 9.81 2.97 8.74
C SER A 44 10.21 4.45 8.85
N ALA A 45 9.23 5.32 9.03
CA ALA A 45 9.45 6.75 9.21
C ALA A 45 9.26 7.16 10.67
N ARG A 46 8.06 6.93 11.20
CA ARG A 46 7.71 7.28 12.59
C ARG A 46 6.42 6.61 13.03
N ARG A 47 6.21 6.59 14.34
CA ARG A 47 4.96 6.20 14.99
C ARG A 47 4.30 7.45 15.58
N ILE A 48 2.99 7.59 15.37
CA ILE A 48 2.15 8.66 15.91
C ILE A 48 1.08 8.02 16.79
N GLU A 49 0.97 8.44 18.05
CA GLU A 49 -0.18 8.08 18.89
C GLU A 49 -1.40 8.90 18.45
N LEU A 50 -2.57 8.27 18.41
CA LEU A 50 -3.83 8.90 18.03
C LEU A 50 -4.72 9.01 19.27
N ASP A 51 -5.70 9.92 19.19
CA ASP A 51 -6.80 9.92 20.14
C ASP A 51 -7.57 8.58 20.06
N GLY A 52 -8.23 8.18 21.16
CA GLY A 52 -9.00 6.93 21.18
C GLY A 52 -8.17 5.65 21.37
N ASN A 53 -6.94 5.76 21.91
CA ASN A 53 -6.05 4.62 22.19
C ASN A 53 -5.62 3.85 20.93
N GLY A 54 -5.58 4.53 19.79
CA GLY A 54 -5.02 4.04 18.53
C GLY A 54 -3.62 4.60 18.25
N TYR A 55 -2.98 4.08 17.23
CA TYR A 55 -1.69 4.59 16.75
C TYR A 55 -1.56 4.41 15.24
N ARG A 56 -0.67 5.20 14.63
CA ARG A 56 -0.34 5.13 13.21
C ARG A 56 1.15 4.89 13.03
N LEU A 57 1.49 3.94 12.18
CA LEU A 57 2.84 3.74 11.68
C LEU A 57 2.93 4.39 10.30
N GLU A 58 3.88 5.30 10.13
CA GLU A 58 4.14 5.97 8.86
C GLU A 58 5.41 5.40 8.24
N PHE A 59 5.36 5.16 6.93
CA PHE A 59 6.46 4.64 6.13
C PHE A 59 6.81 5.61 5.00
N LYS A 60 8.10 5.62 4.63
CA LYS A 60 8.59 6.34 3.44
C LYS A 60 8.48 5.45 2.21
N GLY A 61 8.83 6.01 1.06
CA GLY A 61 8.98 5.26 -0.17
C GLY A 61 7.82 5.47 -1.15
N ASP A 62 8.17 5.30 -2.42
CA ASP A 62 7.30 5.44 -3.58
C ASP A 62 7.50 4.22 -4.47
N VAL A 63 6.40 3.58 -4.87
CA VAL A 63 6.37 2.58 -5.94
C VAL A 63 5.52 3.13 -7.08
N ARG A 64 6.11 3.28 -8.26
CA ARG A 64 5.40 3.66 -9.49
C ARG A 64 5.38 2.49 -10.46
N ILE A 65 4.21 2.19 -10.98
CA ILE A 65 4.02 1.15 -11.99
C ILE A 65 3.39 1.78 -13.22
N LYS A 66 4.08 1.64 -14.35
CA LYS A 66 3.66 2.16 -15.66
C LYS A 66 3.50 1.02 -16.65
N ALA A 67 2.46 1.07 -17.46
CA ALA A 67 2.25 0.15 -18.58
C ALA A 67 1.35 0.80 -19.65
N HIS A 68 1.07 0.10 -20.75
CA HIS A 68 0.23 0.56 -21.86
C HIS A 68 0.68 1.90 -22.44
N GLY A 69 1.96 2.04 -22.74
CA GLY A 69 2.55 3.27 -23.26
C GLY A 69 2.45 4.45 -22.28
N GLY A 70 2.31 4.18 -20.98
CA GLY A 70 2.15 5.18 -19.92
C GLY A 70 0.71 5.61 -19.63
N MET A 71 -0.28 5.03 -20.32
CA MET A 71 -1.70 5.28 -20.01
C MET A 71 -2.10 4.67 -18.67
N LEU A 72 -1.49 3.55 -18.30
CA LEU A 72 -1.61 3.01 -16.95
C LEU A 72 -0.47 3.57 -16.11
N LEU A 73 -0.81 4.32 -15.07
CA LEU A 73 0.10 4.77 -14.03
C LEU A 73 -0.58 4.57 -12.68
N VAL A 74 0.01 3.72 -11.85
CA VAL A 74 -0.39 3.56 -10.45
C VAL A 74 0.81 3.89 -9.59
N ILE A 75 0.59 4.67 -8.54
CA ILE A 75 1.63 5.09 -7.62
C ILE A 75 1.16 4.82 -6.19
N PHE A 76 2.00 4.15 -5.42
CA PHE A 76 1.80 3.92 -4.00
C PHE A 76 2.91 4.64 -3.25
N MET A 77 2.56 5.73 -2.58
CA MET A 77 3.56 6.56 -1.88
C MET A 77 3.22 6.76 -0.40
N HIS A 78 4.28 6.79 0.39
CA HIS A 78 4.31 7.05 1.82
C HIS A 78 3.23 6.28 2.58
N PRO A 79 3.21 4.94 2.55
CA PRO A 79 2.13 4.16 3.14
C PRO A 79 1.99 4.44 4.63
N TRP A 80 0.76 4.42 5.14
CA TRP A 80 0.46 4.46 6.57
C TRP A 80 -0.33 3.20 6.95
N LEU A 81 0.02 2.61 8.09
CA LEU A 81 -0.81 1.64 8.80
C LEU A 81 -1.42 2.30 10.03
N THR A 82 -2.74 2.49 10.03
CA THR A 82 -3.48 3.08 11.14
C THR A 82 -4.19 1.98 11.92
N PHE A 83 -3.90 1.88 13.22
CA PHE A 83 -4.51 0.96 14.17
C PHE A 83 -5.50 1.75 15.03
N LEU A 84 -6.78 1.57 14.80
CA LEU A 84 -7.84 2.30 15.52
C LEU A 84 -9.13 1.46 15.55
N ASP A 85 -9.89 1.55 16.64
CA ASP A 85 -11.22 0.92 16.79
C ASP A 85 -11.28 -0.57 16.42
N GLY A 86 -10.21 -1.31 16.73
CA GLY A 86 -10.15 -2.75 16.47
C GLY A 86 -9.92 -3.12 14.99
N ARG A 87 -9.43 -2.19 14.17
CA ARG A 87 -9.08 -2.42 12.76
C ARG A 87 -7.69 -1.87 12.42
N VAL A 88 -7.16 -2.33 11.30
CA VAL A 88 -5.97 -1.77 10.65
C VAL A 88 -6.33 -1.28 9.26
N GLU A 89 -6.01 -0.03 8.97
CA GLU A 89 -6.17 0.54 7.63
C GLU A 89 -4.81 0.78 6.98
N LEU A 90 -4.62 0.24 5.78
CA LEU A 90 -3.53 0.63 4.89
C LEU A 90 -4.00 1.79 4.02
N SER A 91 -3.29 2.91 4.07
CA SER A 91 -3.53 4.05 3.19
C SER A 91 -2.26 4.55 2.52
N VAL A 92 -2.39 5.18 1.36
CA VAL A 92 -1.33 5.90 0.63
C VAL A 92 -1.73 7.35 0.42
N VAL A 93 -0.83 8.20 -0.09
CA VAL A 93 -1.22 9.56 -0.49
C VAL A 93 -2.29 9.49 -1.57
N ASP A 94 -3.34 10.27 -1.40
CA ASP A 94 -4.36 10.47 -2.42
C ASP A 94 -3.83 11.44 -3.49
N LEU A 95 -3.52 10.89 -4.66
CA LEU A 95 -2.96 11.66 -5.77
C LEU A 95 -3.94 12.60 -6.45
N MET A 96 -5.25 12.42 -6.24
CA MET A 96 -6.26 13.37 -6.74
C MET A 96 -6.12 14.74 -6.08
N HIS A 97 -5.46 14.80 -4.92
CA HIS A 97 -5.23 16.03 -4.15
C HIS A 97 -3.76 16.48 -4.15
N TRP A 98 -2.92 15.93 -5.03
CA TRP A 98 -1.51 16.33 -5.12
C TRP A 98 -1.36 17.85 -5.36
N PRO A 99 -0.43 18.56 -4.68
CA PRO A 99 0.68 18.06 -3.85
C PRO A 99 0.39 17.89 -2.35
N ASP A 100 -0.87 17.90 -1.92
CA ASP A 100 -1.20 17.69 -0.51
C ASP A 100 -1.04 16.21 -0.10
N THR A 101 0.07 15.88 0.54
CA THR A 101 0.38 14.53 1.02
C THR A 101 -0.34 14.14 2.32
N SER A 102 -1.09 15.07 2.93
CA SER A 102 -1.92 14.80 4.10
C SER A 102 -3.25 14.14 3.73
N ARG A 103 -3.70 14.28 2.49
CA ARG A 103 -4.87 13.57 1.95
C ARG A 103 -4.50 12.14 1.65
N ARG A 104 -5.32 11.20 2.13
CA ARG A 104 -5.03 9.77 2.13
C ARG A 104 -6.13 8.99 1.46
N GLU A 105 -5.75 8.04 0.63
CA GLU A 105 -6.64 7.04 0.05
C GLU A 105 -6.45 5.73 0.83
N VAL A 106 -7.55 5.18 1.38
CA VAL A 106 -7.51 3.87 2.03
C VAL A 106 -7.54 2.81 0.95
N LEU A 107 -6.52 1.94 0.94
CA LEU A 107 -6.39 0.85 -0.02
C LEU A 107 -7.00 -0.44 0.50
N GLY A 108 -6.86 -0.71 1.79
CA GLY A 108 -7.41 -1.91 2.36
C GLY A 108 -7.52 -1.89 3.88
N ILE A 109 -8.38 -2.78 4.36
CA ILE A 109 -8.75 -2.88 5.77
C ILE A 109 -8.46 -4.30 6.26
N SER A 110 -7.92 -4.42 7.47
CA SER A 110 -7.79 -5.67 8.21
C SER A 110 -8.57 -5.62 9.52
N ASP A 111 -9.23 -6.73 9.85
CA ASP A 111 -9.77 -6.97 11.20
C ASP A 111 -8.73 -7.62 12.13
N THR A 112 -7.54 -7.93 11.61
CA THR A 112 -6.41 -8.41 12.42
C THR A 112 -5.63 -7.21 12.92
N THR A 113 -5.49 -7.08 14.25
CA THR A 113 -4.84 -5.92 14.90
C THR A 113 -3.59 -6.28 15.70
N HIS A 114 -3.23 -7.56 15.73
CA HIS A 114 -2.12 -8.09 16.51
C HIS A 114 -1.19 -8.92 15.64
N GLY A 115 0.07 -9.03 16.06
CA GLY A 115 1.12 -9.73 15.32
C GLY A 115 1.83 -8.81 14.33
N THR A 116 2.45 -9.41 13.32
CA THR A 116 3.27 -8.71 12.32
C THR A 116 2.75 -8.90 10.90
N GLU A 117 1.64 -9.60 10.69
CA GLU A 117 1.03 -9.82 9.38
C GLU A 117 -0.46 -9.49 9.44
N PHE A 118 -0.92 -8.63 8.54
CA PHE A 118 -2.30 -8.15 8.52
C PHE A 118 -2.92 -8.43 7.14
N PRO A 119 -3.79 -9.44 7.01
CA PRO A 119 -4.53 -9.71 5.79
C PRO A 119 -5.45 -8.53 5.43
N LEU A 120 -5.40 -8.08 4.19
CA LEU A 120 -6.14 -6.90 3.73
C LEU A 120 -7.32 -7.29 2.83
N ARG A 121 -8.41 -6.54 2.97
CA ARG A 121 -9.52 -6.50 2.02
C ARG A 121 -9.56 -5.15 1.35
N LEU A 122 -9.73 -5.13 0.03
CA LEU A 122 -9.80 -3.92 -0.78
C LEU A 122 -10.91 -2.99 -0.27
N ALA A 123 -10.55 -1.72 -0.03
CA ALA A 123 -11.49 -0.69 0.37
C ALA A 123 -12.24 -0.11 -0.84
N GLU A 124 -13.47 0.38 -0.62
CA GLU A 124 -14.29 1.02 -1.66
C GLU A 124 -13.63 2.26 -2.28
N SER A 125 -12.84 3.00 -1.48
CA SER A 125 -12.12 4.18 -1.96
C SER A 125 -11.09 3.87 -3.05
N ALA A 126 -10.53 2.65 -3.07
CA ALA A 126 -9.43 2.28 -3.95
C ALA A 126 -9.87 1.50 -5.20
N LEU A 127 -11.19 1.42 -5.49
CA LEU A 127 -11.67 0.70 -6.68
C LEU A 127 -11.15 1.34 -7.96
N GLU A 128 -11.11 2.68 -8.01
CA GLU A 128 -10.59 3.42 -9.16
C GLU A 128 -9.08 3.25 -9.34
N THR A 129 -8.31 3.07 -8.26
CA THR A 129 -6.87 2.73 -8.32
C THR A 129 -6.62 1.48 -9.16
N PHE A 130 -7.57 0.54 -9.13
CA PHE A 130 -7.54 -0.70 -9.91
C PHE A 130 -8.52 -0.68 -11.11
N ASN A 131 -8.91 0.51 -11.57
CA ASN A 131 -9.80 0.73 -12.72
C ASN A 131 -11.14 -0.03 -12.64
N GLY A 132 -11.65 -0.26 -11.44
CA GLY A 132 -12.91 -0.97 -11.18
C GLY A 132 -12.88 -2.46 -11.50
N VAL A 133 -11.70 -3.06 -11.72
CA VAL A 133 -11.57 -4.49 -12.05
C VAL A 133 -11.92 -5.40 -10.87
N TYR A 134 -11.64 -4.94 -9.65
CA TYR A 134 -11.88 -5.68 -8.41
C TYR A 134 -13.04 -5.07 -7.63
N GLN A 135 -13.70 -5.89 -6.82
CA GLN A 135 -14.78 -5.47 -5.94
C GLN A 135 -14.28 -5.15 -4.53
N ALA A 136 -14.97 -4.26 -3.83
CA ALA A 136 -14.70 -3.99 -2.43
C ALA A 136 -14.85 -5.28 -1.60
N GLY A 137 -13.97 -5.45 -0.60
CA GLY A 137 -13.92 -6.66 0.21
C GLY A 137 -13.07 -7.78 -0.37
N GLU A 138 -12.65 -7.70 -1.64
CA GLU A 138 -11.75 -8.68 -2.23
C GLU A 138 -10.39 -8.72 -1.54
N PRO A 139 -9.75 -9.90 -1.42
CA PRO A 139 -8.42 -10.00 -0.84
C PRO A 139 -7.38 -9.18 -1.61
N LEU A 140 -6.58 -8.41 -0.86
CA LEU A 140 -5.28 -7.89 -1.28
C LEU A 140 -4.17 -8.75 -0.66
N ASP A 141 -2.93 -8.58 -1.12
CA ASP A 141 -1.80 -9.21 -0.45
C ASP A 141 -1.67 -8.62 0.97
N PRO A 142 -1.35 -9.44 1.98
CA PRO A 142 -1.20 -8.96 3.34
C PRO A 142 -0.05 -7.96 3.44
N VAL A 143 -0.17 -7.02 4.37
CA VAL A 143 0.96 -6.20 4.80
C VAL A 143 1.70 -6.91 5.94
N LYS A 144 3.02 -6.79 5.96
CA LYS A 144 3.87 -7.39 7.01
C LYS A 144 4.80 -6.35 7.59
N LEU A 145 4.99 -6.39 8.90
CA LEU A 145 6.05 -5.65 9.59
C LEU A 145 7.29 -6.55 9.68
N VAL A 146 8.40 -6.09 9.09
CA VAL A 146 9.66 -6.84 8.94
C VAL A 146 10.86 -6.14 9.56
#